data_AF-A0A3D3WVD9-F1
#
_entry.id   AF-A0A3D3WVD9-F1
#
_cell.length_a   1.000
_cell.length_b   1.000
_cell.length_c   1.000
_cell.angle_alpha   90.00
_cell.angle_beta   90.00
_cell.angle_gamma   90.00
#
_symmetry.space_group_name_H-M   'P 1'
#
loop_
_entity.id
_entity.type
_entity.pdbx_description
1 polymer ?
#
loop_
_entity_poly.entity_id
_entity_poly.type
_entity_poly.pdbx_seq_one_letter_code
_entity_poly.pdbx_strand_id
1 'polypeptide(L)'
;SAGGAALGVNPFLPFDLNVLVDNSGVEKMPIIIEPNPNWGNLFGRIERRAIMGTYVSDHAMLKPGAAHLANGGYLVLNARDVLMAPGAWEGLKRSIRNREVRLEDPAEQTGFFIPQGLRPEPVPLDLKVIVTGDESIYRLLTSADNEDFWDLFKVKAEFDSQVSLNEENMMAYCSFICRTCADEGLLDFEAGGAARVMEFGARQVADQNKLSTRFGQIKDLLIESDYWARKDDSNTVQDHHVRQAINQKIYRLNLVEERI
;
A
#
# COMPACT_ATOMS: atom_id res chain seq x y z
N SER A 1 20.79 -21.26 53.04
CA SER A 1 19.35 -21.43 52.73
C SER A 1 18.97 -20.42 51.66
N ALA A 2 19.09 -20.80 50.40
CA ALA A 2 18.65 -20.00 49.26
C ALA A 2 17.12 -20.16 49.14
N GLY A 3 16.38 -19.21 49.73
CA GLY A 3 14.93 -19.13 49.61
C GLY A 3 14.59 -18.69 48.19
N GLY A 4 13.85 -19.54 47.48
CA GLY A 4 13.40 -19.33 46.12
C GLY A 4 12.71 -17.98 45.95
N ALA A 5 13.20 -17.19 44.99
CA ALA A 5 12.45 -16.10 44.42
C ALA A 5 11.19 -16.70 43.80
N ALA A 6 10.05 -16.54 44.48
CA ALA A 6 8.75 -16.76 43.88
C ALA A 6 8.72 -15.98 42.56
N LEU A 7 8.39 -16.66 41.46
CA LEU A 7 8.14 -16.04 40.16
C LEU A 7 7.07 -14.95 40.38
N GLY A 8 7.53 -13.71 40.52
CA GLY A 8 6.71 -12.58 40.93
C GLY A 8 5.71 -12.26 39.83
N VAL A 9 4.49 -12.76 39.97
CA VAL A 9 3.35 -12.20 39.26
C VAL A 9 3.21 -10.77 39.79
N ASN A 10 3.46 -9.78 38.93
CA ASN A 10 3.28 -8.38 39.30
C ASN A 10 1.82 -8.18 39.76
N PRO A 11 1.56 -7.90 41.06
CA PRO A 11 0.19 -7.81 41.57
C PRO A 11 -0.54 -6.58 41.01
N PHE A 12 0.19 -5.62 40.44
CA PHE A 12 -0.36 -4.43 39.82
C PHE A 12 -0.69 -4.63 38.33
N LEU A 13 -0.25 -5.74 37.72
CA LEU A 13 -0.49 -6.01 36.30
C LEU A 13 -1.97 -5.83 35.91
N PRO A 14 -2.98 -6.30 36.66
CA PRO A 14 -4.39 -6.09 36.29
C PRO A 14 -4.85 -4.63 36.22
N PHE A 15 -4.08 -3.70 36.77
CA PHE A 15 -4.36 -2.26 36.81
C PHE A 15 -3.49 -1.46 35.84
N ASP A 16 -2.51 -2.09 35.18
CA ASP A 16 -1.71 -1.44 34.15
C ASP A 16 -2.59 -1.09 32.94
N LEU A 17 -2.28 0.03 32.30
CA LEU A 17 -2.99 0.49 31.11
C LEU A 17 -2.17 0.18 29.86
N ASN A 18 -2.73 -0.59 28.95
CA ASN A 18 -2.19 -0.75 27.61
C ASN A 18 -2.85 0.26 26.67
N VAL A 19 -2.13 1.33 26.34
CA VAL A 19 -2.58 2.28 25.32
C VAL A 19 -2.40 1.63 23.94
N LEU A 20 -3.50 1.10 23.40
CA LEU A 20 -3.48 0.34 22.15
C LEU A 20 -3.14 1.23 20.93
N VAL A 21 -3.65 2.46 20.91
CA VAL A 21 -3.35 3.50 19.91
C VAL A 21 -3.27 4.84 20.63
N ASP A 22 -2.20 5.59 20.40
CA ASP A 22 -2.01 6.95 20.92
C ASP A 22 -2.13 7.96 19.78
N ASN A 23 -3.20 8.76 19.81
CA ASN A 23 -3.46 9.83 18.84
C ASN A 23 -3.24 11.24 19.41
N SER A 24 -2.62 11.38 20.58
CA SER A 24 -2.46 12.66 21.28
C SER A 24 -1.66 13.71 20.49
N GLY A 25 -0.72 13.28 19.65
CA GLY A 25 0.08 14.14 18.77
C GLY A 25 -0.39 14.21 17.31
N VAL A 26 -1.57 13.68 16.99
CA VAL A 26 -2.03 13.55 15.60
C VAL A 26 -2.76 14.83 15.17
N GLU A 27 -2.10 15.65 14.35
CA GLU A 27 -2.67 16.90 13.80
C GLU A 27 -3.56 16.70 12.57
N LYS A 28 -3.39 15.59 11.85
CA LYS A 28 -4.10 15.25 10.62
C LYS A 28 -4.73 13.87 10.73
N MET A 29 -5.86 13.68 10.06
CA MET A 29 -6.56 12.40 10.01
C MET A 29 -5.60 11.24 9.63
N PRO A 30 -5.62 10.10 10.35
CA PRO A 30 -4.67 9.02 10.11
C PRO A 30 -4.90 8.40 8.72
N ILE A 31 -3.82 8.21 7.96
CA ILE A 31 -3.83 7.50 6.68
C ILE A 31 -2.83 6.36 6.81
N ILE A 32 -3.33 5.15 6.97
CA ILE A 32 -2.51 3.95 7.14
C ILE A 32 -2.51 3.17 5.84
N ILE A 33 -1.33 2.93 5.29
CA ILE A 33 -1.12 2.04 4.15
C ILE A 33 -0.53 0.75 4.72
N GLU A 34 -1.23 -0.37 4.58
CA GLU A 34 -0.72 -1.67 5.04
C GLU A 34 -0.21 -2.49 3.84
N PRO A 35 1.12 -2.60 3.66
CA PRO A 35 1.71 -3.29 2.51
C PRO A 35 1.65 -4.82 2.64
N ASN A 36 1.45 -5.37 3.84
CA ASN A 36 1.32 -6.82 4.07
C ASN A 36 0.07 -7.11 4.90
N PRO A 37 -1.12 -7.10 4.29
CA PRO A 37 -2.41 -7.16 4.97
C PRO A 37 -2.78 -8.59 5.42
N ASN A 38 -1.86 -9.29 6.09
CA ASN A 38 -2.20 -10.50 6.82
C ASN A 38 -3.10 -10.17 8.03
N TRP A 39 -3.76 -11.20 8.56
CA TRP A 39 -4.73 -11.04 9.65
C TRP A 39 -4.17 -10.24 10.85
N GLY A 40 -2.97 -10.61 11.32
CA GLY A 40 -2.35 -9.97 12.48
C GLY A 40 -2.00 -8.50 12.23
N ASN A 41 -1.56 -8.18 11.02
CA ASN A 41 -1.26 -6.80 10.64
C ASN A 41 -2.53 -5.97 10.47
N LEU A 42 -3.63 -6.52 9.93
CA LEU A 42 -4.88 -5.78 9.76
C LEU A 42 -5.64 -5.58 11.06
N PHE A 43 -5.89 -6.67 11.80
CA PHE A 43 -6.78 -6.70 12.95
C PHE A 43 -6.05 -6.78 14.28
N GLY A 44 -4.72 -6.76 14.27
CA GLY A 44 -3.90 -6.86 15.47
C GLY A 44 -3.72 -8.32 15.91
N ARG A 45 -2.98 -8.48 17.00
CA ARG A 45 -2.63 -9.81 17.52
C ARG A 45 -2.50 -9.80 19.03
N ILE A 46 -2.70 -10.97 19.63
CA ILE A 46 -2.43 -11.22 21.04
C ILE A 46 -1.09 -11.93 21.13
N GLU A 47 -0.06 -11.23 21.60
CA GLU A 47 1.24 -11.85 21.83
C GLU A 47 1.17 -12.81 23.02
N ARG A 48 1.97 -13.87 22.98
CA ARG A 48 2.02 -14.90 24.01
C ARG A 48 3.46 -15.15 24.42
N ARG A 49 3.70 -15.35 25.71
CA ARG A 49 5.01 -15.73 26.26
C ARG A 49 4.99 -17.20 26.63
N ALA A 50 6.04 -17.92 26.25
CA ALA A 50 6.25 -19.30 26.67
C ALA A 50 6.81 -19.30 28.10
N ILE A 51 6.08 -19.87 29.05
CA ILE A 51 6.49 -20.04 30.44
C ILE A 51 6.26 -21.50 30.81
N MET A 52 7.31 -22.22 31.22
CA MET A 52 7.23 -23.61 31.72
C MET A 52 6.41 -24.56 30.82
N GLY A 53 6.59 -24.46 29.49
CA GLY A 53 5.89 -25.33 28.52
C GLY A 53 4.43 -24.98 28.26
N THR A 54 3.91 -23.89 28.84
CA THR A 54 2.62 -23.29 28.50
C THR A 54 2.80 -21.91 27.86
N TYR A 55 1.74 -21.41 27.22
CA TYR A 55 1.67 -20.05 26.70
C TYR A 55 0.76 -19.22 27.59
N VAL A 56 1.24 -18.04 27.99
CA VAL A 56 0.48 -17.08 28.79
C VAL A 56 0.38 -15.76 28.03
N SER A 57 -0.77 -15.10 28.10
CA SER A 57 -0.98 -13.73 27.61
C SER A 57 -1.69 -12.87 28.65
N ASP A 58 -1.43 -11.57 28.61
CA ASP A 58 -2.10 -10.54 29.40
C ASP A 58 -2.50 -9.35 28.51
N HIS A 59 -3.28 -8.40 29.04
CA HIS A 59 -3.81 -7.27 28.28
C HIS A 59 -2.73 -6.32 27.76
N ALA A 60 -1.52 -6.31 28.34
CA ALA A 60 -0.38 -5.53 27.85
C ALA A 60 0.29 -6.17 26.61
N MET A 61 -0.10 -7.41 26.29
CA MET A 61 0.38 -8.15 25.11
C MET A 61 -0.53 -8.00 23.88
N LEU A 62 -1.59 -7.19 23.97
CA LEU A 62 -2.41 -6.81 22.83
C LEU A 62 -1.64 -5.84 21.93
N LYS A 63 -1.56 -6.15 20.64
CA LYS A 63 -0.94 -5.29 19.63
C LYS A 63 -1.99 -4.80 18.63
N PRO A 64 -2.02 -3.49 18.33
CA PRO A 64 -2.94 -2.95 17.35
C PRO A 64 -2.62 -3.51 15.95
N GLY A 65 -3.64 -3.55 15.11
CA GLY A 65 -3.49 -3.70 13.66
C GLY A 65 -3.70 -2.38 12.93
N ALA A 66 -3.49 -2.38 11.63
CA ALA A 66 -3.70 -1.26 10.73
C ALA A 66 -5.12 -0.68 10.83
N ALA A 67 -6.15 -1.52 11.04
CA ALA A 67 -7.51 -1.04 11.26
C ALA A 67 -7.66 -0.22 12.55
N HIS A 68 -6.94 -0.59 13.62
CA HIS A 68 -6.93 0.18 14.86
C HIS A 68 -6.21 1.51 14.67
N LEU A 69 -5.06 1.50 14.01
CA LEU A 69 -4.25 2.69 13.73
C LEU A 69 -4.96 3.67 12.78
N ALA A 70 -5.76 3.15 11.84
CA ALA A 70 -6.53 3.92 10.88
C ALA A 70 -7.87 4.42 11.42
N ASN A 71 -8.23 4.06 12.65
CA ASN A 71 -9.53 4.41 13.22
C ASN A 71 -9.66 5.94 13.32
N GLY A 72 -10.80 6.47 12.86
CA GLY A 72 -11.02 7.91 12.67
C GLY A 72 -10.44 8.46 11.36
N GLY A 73 -9.98 7.62 10.42
CA GLY A 73 -9.34 8.06 9.18
C GLY A 73 -9.44 7.08 8.01
N TYR A 74 -8.32 6.79 7.36
CA TYR A 74 -8.26 6.02 6.11
C TYR A 74 -7.33 4.81 6.24
N LEU A 75 -7.81 3.66 5.76
CA LEU A 75 -7.02 2.45 5.59
C LEU A 75 -6.89 2.15 4.08
N VAL A 76 -5.66 2.16 3.56
CA VAL A 76 -5.35 1.90 2.15
C VAL A 76 -4.73 0.52 2.02
N LEU A 77 -5.33 -0.32 1.17
CA LEU A 77 -4.95 -1.72 0.97
C LEU A 77 -4.83 -2.03 -0.52
N ASN A 78 -3.92 -2.96 -0.85
CA ASN A 78 -3.90 -3.56 -2.18
C ASN A 78 -4.83 -4.79 -2.19
N ALA A 79 -5.77 -4.84 -3.13
CA ALA A 79 -6.76 -5.90 -3.27
C ALA A 79 -6.12 -7.28 -3.44
N ARG A 80 -5.03 -7.36 -4.23
CA ARG A 80 -4.31 -8.60 -4.48
C ARG A 80 -3.76 -9.15 -3.18
N ASP A 81 -3.11 -8.30 -2.39
CA ASP A 81 -2.43 -8.73 -1.17
C ASP A 81 -3.45 -9.17 -0.10
N VAL A 82 -4.59 -8.47 0.00
CA VAL A 82 -5.68 -8.86 0.91
C VAL A 82 -6.30 -10.19 0.49
N LEU A 83 -6.53 -10.42 -0.81
CA LEU A 83 -7.10 -11.66 -1.33
C LEU A 83 -6.15 -12.87 -1.20
N MET A 84 -4.85 -12.63 -1.30
CA MET A 84 -3.82 -13.65 -1.12
C MET A 84 -3.60 -14.01 0.35
N ALA A 85 -3.98 -13.13 1.28
CA ALA A 85 -3.88 -13.36 2.72
C ALA A 85 -5.10 -14.17 3.23
N PRO A 86 -4.89 -15.39 3.77
CA PRO A 86 -5.99 -16.24 4.22
C PRO A 86 -6.88 -15.55 5.26
N GLY A 87 -8.18 -15.48 4.98
CA GLY A 87 -9.21 -14.92 5.87
C GLY A 87 -9.19 -13.38 5.98
N ALA A 88 -8.20 -12.68 5.43
CA ALA A 88 -8.08 -11.24 5.56
C ALA A 88 -9.25 -10.49 4.87
N TRP A 89 -9.65 -10.93 3.67
CA TRP A 89 -10.79 -10.34 2.95
C TRP A 89 -12.10 -10.46 3.73
N GLU A 90 -12.42 -11.67 4.21
CA GLU A 90 -13.63 -11.90 5.01
C GLU A 90 -13.60 -11.15 6.35
N GLY A 91 -12.44 -11.12 7.02
CA GLY A 91 -12.24 -10.33 8.24
C GLY A 91 -12.46 -8.84 8.01
N LEU A 92 -12.00 -8.33 6.86
CA LEU A 92 -12.16 -6.92 6.48
C LEU A 92 -13.63 -6.60 6.24
N LYS A 93 -14.33 -7.43 5.44
CA LYS A 93 -15.76 -7.30 5.20
C LYS A 93 -16.56 -7.30 6.50
N ARG A 94 -16.27 -8.24 7.40
CA ARG A 94 -16.92 -8.33 8.73
C ARG A 94 -16.67 -7.08 9.56
N SER A 95 -15.44 -6.57 9.57
CA SER A 95 -15.07 -5.38 10.34
C SER A 95 -15.78 -4.11 9.84
N ILE A 96 -15.87 -3.95 8.51
CA ILE A 96 -16.59 -2.83 7.89
C ILE A 96 -18.10 -2.93 8.17
N ARG A 97 -18.68 -4.12 7.97
CA ARG A 97 -20.13 -4.36 8.14
C ARG A 97 -20.58 -4.12 9.58
N ASN A 98 -19.81 -4.62 10.55
CA ASN A 98 -20.14 -4.52 11.97
C ASN A 98 -19.66 -3.22 12.62
N ARG A 99 -18.82 -2.43 11.93
CA ARG A 99 -18.18 -1.21 12.46
C ARG A 99 -17.44 -1.46 13.77
N GLU A 100 -16.72 -2.57 13.82
CA GLU A 100 -15.89 -2.95 14.95
C GLU A 100 -14.72 -3.80 14.47
N VAL A 101 -13.61 -3.76 15.18
CA VAL A 101 -12.47 -4.66 14.98
C VAL A 101 -12.26 -5.51 16.22
N ARG A 102 -11.95 -6.79 16.01
CA ARG A 102 -11.76 -7.78 17.07
C ARG A 102 -10.34 -8.32 17.04
N LEU A 103 -9.70 -8.29 18.20
CA LEU A 103 -8.40 -8.93 18.43
C LEU A 103 -8.63 -10.44 18.66
N GLU A 104 -8.77 -11.17 17.55
CA GLU A 104 -8.98 -12.62 17.53
C GLU A 104 -7.82 -13.33 16.82
N ASP A 105 -7.57 -14.58 17.19
CA ASP A 105 -6.63 -15.46 16.50
C ASP A 105 -7.41 -16.38 15.53
N PRO A 106 -7.16 -16.33 14.20
CA PRO A 106 -7.86 -17.18 13.23
C PRO A 106 -7.73 -18.67 13.52
N ALA A 107 -6.65 -19.09 14.18
CA ALA A 107 -6.44 -20.48 14.57
C ALA A 107 -7.44 -20.97 15.63
N GLU A 108 -8.04 -20.07 16.42
CA GLU A 108 -9.10 -20.43 17.37
C GLU A 108 -10.40 -20.83 16.64
N GLN A 109 -10.64 -20.30 15.43
CA GLN A 109 -11.83 -20.62 14.64
C GLN A 109 -11.74 -22.00 13.96
N THR A 110 -10.53 -22.51 13.72
CA THR A 110 -10.29 -23.81 13.07
C THR A 110 -10.23 -24.99 14.05
N GLY A 111 -10.53 -24.76 15.34
CA GLY A 111 -10.65 -25.81 16.35
C GLY A 111 -9.33 -26.33 16.91
N PHE A 112 -8.20 -25.66 16.63
CA PHE A 112 -6.98 -25.89 17.37
C PHE A 112 -7.17 -25.35 18.79
N PHE A 113 -7.18 -26.25 19.78
CA PHE A 113 -7.31 -25.93 21.19
C PHE A 113 -6.17 -24.99 21.63
N ILE A 114 -6.44 -23.68 21.65
CA ILE A 114 -5.60 -22.71 22.35
C ILE A 114 -6.12 -22.65 23.80
N PRO A 115 -5.32 -23.06 24.81
CA PRO A 115 -5.75 -23.00 26.19
C PRO A 115 -5.97 -21.54 26.60
N GLN A 116 -7.21 -21.21 26.99
CA GLN A 116 -7.64 -19.94 27.59
C GLN A 116 -6.94 -18.67 27.06
N GLY A 117 -7.28 -18.25 25.85
CA GLY A 117 -6.90 -16.95 25.31
C GLY A 117 -7.72 -15.80 25.91
N LEU A 118 -7.09 -14.62 26.01
CA LEU A 118 -7.81 -13.36 26.23
C LEU A 118 -8.83 -13.13 25.12
N ARG A 119 -10.00 -12.63 25.48
CA ARG A 119 -11.04 -12.18 24.54
C ARG A 119 -11.32 -10.70 24.79
N PRO A 120 -10.52 -9.79 24.20
CA PRO A 120 -10.76 -8.37 24.31
C PRO A 120 -12.14 -8.02 23.78
N GLU A 121 -12.76 -6.99 24.37
CA GLU A 121 -13.97 -6.42 23.80
C GLU A 121 -13.66 -5.82 22.43
N PRO A 122 -14.62 -5.88 21.47
CA PRO A 122 -14.45 -5.28 20.16
C PRO A 122 -14.22 -3.77 20.26
N VAL A 123 -13.31 -3.24 19.43
CA VAL A 123 -13.06 -1.80 19.34
C VAL A 123 -13.97 -1.23 18.25
N PRO A 124 -14.84 -0.24 18.54
CA PRO A 124 -15.65 0.43 17.54
C PRO A 124 -14.79 1.05 16.43
N LEU A 125 -15.22 0.90 15.19
CA LEU A 125 -14.48 1.28 13.99
C LEU A 125 -15.23 2.37 13.21
N ASP A 126 -14.58 3.51 13.02
CA ASP A 126 -15.01 4.61 12.16
C ASP A 126 -13.88 4.97 11.20
N LEU A 127 -13.81 4.28 10.05
CA LEU A 127 -12.79 4.54 9.05
C LEU A 127 -13.30 4.34 7.64
N LYS A 128 -12.58 4.92 6.68
CA LYS A 128 -12.80 4.72 5.24
C LYS A 128 -11.75 3.77 4.70
N VAL A 129 -12.18 2.68 4.08
CA VAL A 129 -11.28 1.73 3.42
C VAL A 129 -11.14 2.10 1.94
N ILE A 130 -9.90 2.24 1.48
CA ILE A 130 -9.56 2.41 0.07
C ILE A 130 -8.83 1.15 -0.38
N VAL A 131 -9.40 0.44 -1.35
CA VAL A 131 -8.78 -0.74 -1.95
C VAL A 131 -8.30 -0.39 -3.34
N THR A 132 -7.02 -0.64 -3.62
CA THR A 132 -6.42 -0.45 -4.95
C THR A 132 -6.20 -1.79 -5.61
N GLY A 133 -6.41 -1.87 -6.92
CA GLY A 133 -6.27 -3.10 -7.68
C GLY A 133 -6.38 -2.84 -9.17
N ASP A 134 -6.02 -3.84 -9.97
CA ASP A 134 -6.23 -3.78 -11.41
C ASP A 134 -7.67 -4.15 -11.79
N GLU A 135 -8.00 -3.93 -13.06
CA GLU A 135 -9.30 -4.25 -13.64
C GLU A 135 -9.63 -5.75 -13.56
N SER A 136 -8.62 -6.63 -13.55
CA SER A 136 -8.85 -8.08 -13.46
C SER A 136 -9.35 -8.49 -12.08
N ILE A 137 -8.80 -7.91 -11.01
CA ILE A 137 -9.24 -8.13 -9.63
C ILE A 137 -10.63 -7.52 -9.42
N TYR A 138 -10.88 -6.34 -9.97
CA TYR A 138 -12.21 -5.72 -9.91
C TYR A 138 -13.27 -6.63 -10.55
N ARG A 139 -13.00 -7.19 -11.74
CA ARG A 139 -13.89 -8.16 -12.40
C ARG A 139 -14.07 -9.43 -11.58
N LEU A 140 -12.99 -9.94 -10.98
CA LEU A 140 -13.04 -11.10 -10.10
C LEU A 140 -14.00 -10.84 -8.94
N LEU A 141 -13.81 -9.76 -8.18
CA LEU A 141 -14.65 -9.39 -7.04
C LEU A 141 -16.11 -9.15 -7.44
N THR A 142 -16.33 -8.48 -8.56
CA THR A 142 -17.68 -8.26 -9.11
C THR A 142 -18.36 -9.57 -9.53
N SER A 143 -17.61 -10.56 -10.00
CA SER A 143 -18.18 -11.84 -10.46
C SER A 143 -18.36 -12.87 -9.35
N ALA A 144 -17.44 -12.91 -8.38
CA ALA A 144 -17.36 -13.94 -7.36
C ALA A 144 -17.96 -13.53 -6.00
N ASP A 145 -17.99 -12.23 -5.68
CA ASP A 145 -18.40 -11.69 -4.38
C ASP A 145 -19.35 -10.48 -4.54
N ASN A 146 -20.13 -10.46 -5.62
CA ASN A 146 -20.88 -9.29 -6.08
C ASN A 146 -21.77 -8.64 -5.02
N GLU A 147 -22.50 -9.46 -4.25
CA GLU A 147 -23.47 -8.98 -3.25
C GLU A 147 -22.77 -8.18 -2.16
N ASP A 148 -21.73 -8.76 -1.55
CA ASP A 148 -20.97 -8.11 -0.48
C ASP A 148 -20.09 -6.97 -0.99
N PHE A 149 -19.46 -7.14 -2.15
CA PHE A 149 -18.49 -6.18 -2.67
C PHE A 149 -19.14 -4.83 -2.95
N TRP A 150 -20.30 -4.78 -3.63
CA TRP A 150 -20.97 -3.52 -3.93
C TRP A 150 -21.64 -2.86 -2.72
N ASP A 151 -22.07 -3.66 -1.74
CA ASP A 151 -22.64 -3.14 -0.50
C ASP A 151 -21.58 -2.41 0.33
N LEU A 152 -20.34 -2.91 0.32
CA LEU A 152 -19.22 -2.36 1.09
C LEU A 152 -18.43 -1.30 0.32
N PHE A 153 -18.19 -1.49 -0.97
CA PHE A 153 -17.35 -0.63 -1.82
C PHE A 153 -18.17 0.09 -2.88
N LYS A 154 -19.02 1.03 -2.43
CA LYS A 154 -19.99 1.74 -3.28
C LYS A 154 -19.39 2.69 -4.30
N VAL A 155 -18.14 3.12 -4.11
CA VAL A 155 -17.49 4.13 -4.96
C VAL A 155 -16.35 3.48 -5.72
N LYS A 156 -16.51 3.35 -7.04
CA LYS A 156 -15.42 3.02 -7.97
C LYS A 156 -14.77 4.32 -8.44
N ALA A 157 -13.47 4.47 -8.16
CA ALA A 157 -12.64 5.52 -8.75
C ALA A 157 -11.70 4.88 -9.77
N GLU A 158 -11.98 5.11 -11.05
CA GLU A 158 -11.17 4.60 -12.15
C GLU A 158 -10.17 5.66 -12.58
N PHE A 159 -8.88 5.30 -12.60
CA PHE A 159 -7.85 6.17 -13.16
C PHE A 159 -7.78 5.91 -14.66
N ASP A 160 -8.15 6.91 -15.47
CA ASP A 160 -7.94 6.81 -16.90
C ASP A 160 -6.43 6.73 -17.18
N SER A 161 -6.04 5.77 -18.00
CA SER A 161 -4.65 5.55 -18.42
C SER A 161 -4.17 6.57 -19.47
N GLN A 162 -5.06 7.46 -19.91
CA GLN A 162 -4.82 8.49 -20.91
C GLN A 162 -5.51 9.80 -20.52
N VAL A 163 -4.91 10.93 -20.89
CA VAL A 163 -5.53 12.28 -20.81
C VAL A 163 -5.45 12.97 -22.16
N SER A 164 -6.35 13.93 -22.43
CA SER A 164 -6.28 14.74 -23.66
C SER A 164 -5.01 15.60 -23.69
N LEU A 165 -4.40 15.75 -24.86
CA LEU A 165 -3.29 16.66 -25.10
C LEU A 165 -3.85 18.10 -25.27
N ASN A 166 -4.00 18.80 -24.16
CA ASN A 166 -4.37 20.22 -24.11
C ASN A 166 -3.36 21.00 -23.26
N GLU A 167 -3.37 22.34 -23.31
CA GLU A 167 -2.40 23.17 -22.60
C GLU A 167 -2.34 22.90 -21.09
N GLU A 168 -3.49 22.69 -20.45
CA GLU A 168 -3.59 22.37 -19.03
C GLU A 168 -2.86 21.06 -18.68
N ASN A 169 -3.17 19.98 -19.41
CA ASN A 169 -2.54 18.67 -19.20
C ASN A 169 -1.07 18.68 -19.60
N MET A 170 -0.68 19.46 -20.61
CA MET A 170 0.74 19.65 -20.95
C MET A 170 1.50 20.29 -19.79
N MET A 171 0.95 21.36 -19.19
CA MET A 171 1.55 22.02 -18.03
C MET A 171 1.59 21.11 -16.80
N ALA A 172 0.54 20.32 -16.58
CA ALA A 172 0.52 19.30 -15.52
C ALA A 172 1.59 18.22 -15.76
N TYR A 173 1.80 17.81 -17.01
CA TYR A 173 2.83 16.84 -17.40
C TYR A 173 4.24 17.39 -17.15
N CYS A 174 4.51 18.64 -17.54
CA CYS A 174 5.77 19.31 -17.23
C CYS A 174 5.98 19.42 -15.72
N SER A 175 4.94 19.75 -14.95
CA SER A 175 4.99 19.80 -13.49
C SER A 175 5.32 18.43 -12.89
N PHE A 176 4.78 17.35 -13.45
CA PHE A 176 5.12 15.97 -13.07
C PHE A 176 6.60 15.65 -13.36
N ILE A 177 7.14 16.08 -14.50
CA ILE A 177 8.56 15.91 -14.82
C ILE A 177 9.42 16.65 -13.79
N CYS A 178 9.16 17.93 -13.55
CA CYS A 178 9.92 18.75 -12.59
C CYS A 178 9.87 18.16 -11.17
N ARG A 179 8.67 17.74 -10.73
CA ARG A 179 8.51 17.08 -9.43
C ARG A 179 9.32 15.79 -9.35
N THR A 180 9.30 14.97 -10.40
CA THR A 180 10.07 13.73 -10.45
C THR A 180 11.58 14.00 -10.39
N CYS A 181 12.05 15.06 -11.06
CA CYS A 181 13.44 15.48 -10.98
C CYS A 181 13.83 15.86 -9.55
N ALA A 182 12.97 16.61 -8.85
CA ALA A 182 13.19 16.98 -7.46
C ALA A 182 13.16 15.77 -6.50
N ASP A 183 12.16 14.90 -6.63
CA ASP A 183 11.96 13.74 -5.76
C ASP A 183 13.10 12.69 -5.91
N GLU A 184 13.65 12.54 -7.12
CA GLU A 184 14.69 11.54 -7.44
C GLU A 184 16.12 12.15 -7.56
N GLY A 185 16.27 13.47 -7.46
CA GLY A 185 17.56 14.16 -7.60
C GLY A 185 18.16 14.12 -9.02
N LEU A 186 17.32 14.18 -10.04
CA LEU A 186 17.73 14.17 -11.45
C LEU A 186 18.23 15.55 -11.91
N LEU A 187 18.98 15.59 -13.01
CA LEU A 187 19.27 16.82 -13.74
C LEU A 187 17.98 17.44 -14.29
N ASP A 188 17.95 18.77 -14.39
CA ASP A 188 16.82 19.48 -14.98
C ASP A 188 16.65 19.13 -16.46
N PHE A 189 15.40 18.98 -16.89
CA PHE A 189 15.06 18.73 -18.29
C PHE A 189 14.92 20.06 -19.03
N GLU A 190 15.63 20.20 -20.14
CA GLU A 190 15.39 21.29 -21.08
C GLU A 190 14.07 21.09 -21.83
N ALA A 191 13.56 22.16 -22.45
CA ALA A 191 12.31 22.13 -23.21
C ALA A 191 12.30 21.02 -24.27
N GLY A 192 13.42 20.77 -24.95
CA GLY A 192 13.55 19.69 -25.92
C GLY A 192 13.47 18.29 -25.29
N GLY A 193 14.06 18.10 -24.11
CA GLY A 193 13.98 16.87 -23.34
C GLY A 193 12.55 16.61 -22.86
N ALA A 194 11.92 17.60 -22.22
CA ALA A 194 10.53 17.50 -21.76
C ALA A 194 9.55 17.22 -22.92
N ALA A 195 9.68 17.92 -24.04
CA ALA A 195 8.89 17.67 -25.24
C ALA A 195 9.07 16.24 -25.76
N ARG A 196 10.31 15.70 -25.74
CA ARG A 196 10.59 14.32 -26.16
C ARG A 196 9.93 13.28 -25.25
N VAL A 197 9.87 13.55 -23.94
CA VAL A 197 9.16 12.69 -22.97
C VAL A 197 7.65 12.72 -23.23
N MET A 198 7.07 13.89 -23.49
CA MET A 198 5.65 14.02 -23.83
C MET A 198 5.30 13.30 -25.13
N GLU A 199 6.12 13.44 -26.18
CA GLU A 199 5.96 12.69 -27.44
C GLU A 199 5.99 11.17 -27.20
N PHE A 200 6.85 10.70 -26.29
CA PHE A 200 6.86 9.30 -25.89
C PHE A 200 5.57 8.89 -25.17
N GLY A 201 5.04 9.75 -24.29
CA GLY A 201 3.74 9.58 -23.65
C GLY A 201 2.59 9.48 -24.64
N ALA A 202 2.58 10.29 -25.70
CA ALA A 202 1.59 10.22 -26.79
C ALA A 202 1.75 8.94 -27.63
N ARG A 203 3.00 8.54 -27.91
CA ARG A 203 3.30 7.31 -28.65
C ARG A 203 2.83 6.06 -27.93
N GLN A 204 2.91 6.02 -26.59
CA GLN A 204 2.43 4.86 -25.81
C GLN A 204 0.93 4.61 -25.95
N VAL A 205 0.13 5.67 -26.13
CA VAL A 205 -1.33 5.56 -26.28
C VAL A 205 -1.77 5.47 -27.75
N ALA A 206 -0.81 5.46 -28.70
CA ALA A 206 -1.03 5.41 -30.13
C ALA A 206 -2.03 6.47 -30.65
N ASP A 207 -2.13 7.61 -29.96
CA ASP A 207 -3.07 8.69 -30.25
C ASP A 207 -2.33 10.03 -30.10
N GLN A 208 -2.30 10.83 -31.16
CA GLN A 208 -1.61 12.12 -31.19
C GLN A 208 -2.30 13.19 -30.34
N ASN A 209 -3.56 12.99 -29.97
CA ASN A 209 -4.35 13.92 -29.18
C ASN A 209 -4.43 13.51 -27.70
N LYS A 210 -3.63 12.54 -27.26
CA LYS A 210 -3.64 12.03 -25.89
C LYS A 210 -2.24 11.80 -25.34
N LEU A 211 -2.12 11.77 -24.02
CA LEU A 211 -0.91 11.44 -23.28
C LEU A 211 -1.17 10.28 -22.33
N SER A 212 -0.22 9.34 -22.25
CA SER A 212 -0.22 8.29 -21.23
C SER A 212 -0.10 8.87 -19.83
N THR A 213 -0.95 8.42 -18.91
CA THR A 213 -0.86 8.68 -17.45
C THR A 213 -0.22 7.53 -16.69
N ARG A 214 0.44 6.59 -17.40
CA ARG A 214 1.24 5.52 -16.80
C ARG A 214 2.56 6.08 -16.26
N PHE A 215 2.45 6.93 -15.24
CA PHE A 215 3.53 7.75 -14.68
C PHE A 215 4.74 6.94 -14.22
N GLY A 216 4.57 5.68 -13.82
CA GLY A 216 5.69 4.78 -13.53
C GLY A 216 6.61 4.57 -14.74
N GLN A 217 6.05 4.28 -15.92
CA GLN A 217 6.85 4.10 -17.14
C GLN A 217 7.53 5.38 -17.62
N ILE A 218 6.90 6.53 -17.33
CA ILE A 218 7.43 7.85 -17.65
C ILE A 218 8.57 8.18 -16.68
N LYS A 219 8.39 7.93 -15.38
CA LYS A 219 9.43 8.07 -14.36
C LYS A 219 10.66 7.23 -14.69
N ASP A 220 10.48 5.97 -15.09
CA ASP A 220 11.60 5.12 -15.53
C ASP A 220 12.35 5.74 -16.71
N LEU A 221 11.62 6.30 -17.69
CA LEU A 221 12.25 7.01 -18.81
C LEU A 221 13.02 8.25 -18.35
N LEU A 222 12.48 9.02 -17.40
CA LEU A 222 13.17 10.20 -16.85
C LEU A 222 14.50 9.82 -16.19
N ILE A 223 14.49 8.78 -15.35
CA ILE A 223 15.69 8.25 -14.69
C ILE A 223 16.71 7.74 -15.72
N GLU A 224 16.27 6.98 -16.73
CA GLU A 224 17.18 6.51 -17.78
C GLU A 224 17.75 7.66 -18.62
N SER A 225 16.98 8.72 -18.85
CA SER A 225 17.44 9.90 -19.60
C SER A 225 18.46 10.71 -18.81
N ASP A 226 18.27 10.87 -17.50
CA ASP A 226 19.26 11.46 -16.59
C ASP A 226 20.58 10.67 -16.61
N TYR A 227 20.51 9.34 -16.54
CA TYR A 227 21.70 8.49 -16.62
C TYR A 227 22.52 8.76 -17.90
N TRP A 228 21.86 8.90 -19.06
CA TRP A 228 22.55 9.22 -20.31
C TRP A 228 23.13 10.63 -20.31
N ALA A 229 22.41 11.61 -19.77
CA ALA A 229 22.88 12.99 -19.66
C ALA A 229 24.14 13.10 -18.79
N ARG A 230 24.16 12.41 -17.64
CA ARG A 230 25.35 12.33 -16.77
C ARG A 230 26.50 11.61 -17.42
N LYS A 231 26.22 10.57 -18.22
CA LYS A 231 27.25 9.85 -18.96
C LYS A 231 27.89 10.69 -20.06
N ASP A 232 27.17 11.67 -20.60
CA ASP A 232 27.66 12.65 -21.56
C ASP A 232 28.26 13.91 -20.89
N ASP A 233 28.44 13.90 -19.57
CA ASP A 233 28.89 15.05 -18.76
C ASP A 233 28.03 16.33 -19.00
N SER A 234 26.75 16.16 -19.34
CA SER A 234 25.82 17.26 -19.54
C SER A 234 25.29 17.80 -18.20
N ASN A 235 25.01 19.11 -18.16
CA ASN A 235 24.38 19.76 -17.00
C ASN A 235 22.85 19.66 -17.02
N THR A 236 22.25 19.30 -18.15
CA THR A 236 20.79 19.22 -18.35
C THR A 236 20.42 18.01 -19.21
N VAL A 237 19.19 17.51 -19.07
CA VAL A 237 18.66 16.45 -19.92
C VAL A 237 18.05 17.07 -21.19
N GLN A 238 18.66 16.76 -22.34
CA GLN A 238 18.24 17.21 -23.67
C GLN A 238 17.48 16.11 -24.43
N ASP A 239 16.95 16.45 -25.61
CA ASP A 239 16.12 15.54 -26.42
C ASP A 239 16.87 14.26 -26.84
N HIS A 240 18.17 14.36 -27.14
CA HIS A 240 18.96 13.23 -27.59
C HIS A 240 19.21 12.20 -26.47
N HIS A 241 19.37 12.63 -25.20
CA HIS A 241 19.44 11.73 -24.05
C HIS A 241 18.16 10.90 -23.88
N VAL A 242 16.99 11.55 -24.05
CA VAL A 242 15.69 10.86 -23.98
C VAL A 242 15.52 9.89 -25.15
N ARG A 243 15.90 10.29 -26.37
CA ARG A 243 15.90 9.38 -27.54
C ARG A 243 16.80 8.17 -27.30
N GLN A 244 17.96 8.37 -26.71
CA GLN A 244 18.89 7.30 -26.39
C GLN A 244 18.30 6.34 -25.35
N ALA A 245 17.66 6.85 -24.29
CA ALA A 245 16.95 6.03 -23.31
C ALA A 245 15.86 5.17 -23.98
N ILE A 246 15.02 5.78 -24.83
CA ILE A 246 13.96 5.07 -25.57
C ILE A 246 14.55 3.96 -26.45
N ASN A 247 15.60 4.26 -27.23
CA ASN A 247 16.23 3.29 -28.13
C ASN A 247 16.82 2.11 -27.36
N GLN A 248 17.45 2.37 -26.21
CA GLN A 248 18.02 1.33 -25.35
C GLN A 248 16.94 0.49 -24.66
N LYS A 249 15.81 1.10 -24.28
CA LYS A 249 14.64 0.37 -23.79
C LYS A 249 14.09 -0.60 -24.85
N ILE A 250 13.95 -0.15 -26.10
CA ILE A 250 13.50 -1.00 -27.22
C ILE A 250 14.50 -2.13 -27.47
N TYR A 251 15.79 -1.82 -27.53
CA TYR A 251 16.84 -2.82 -27.76
C TYR A 251 16.83 -3.93 -26.69
N ARG A 252 16.68 -3.56 -25.41
CA ARG A 252 16.58 -4.53 -24.30
C ARG A 252 15.33 -5.42 -24.40
N LEU A 253 14.21 -4.89 -24.87
CA LEU A 253 12.98 -5.67 -25.08
C LEU A 253 13.13 -6.63 -26.26
N ASN A 254 13.71 -6.18 -27.37
CA ASN A 254 13.90 -7.00 -28.57
C ASN A 254 14.90 -8.15 -28.35
N LEU A 255 15.92 -7.97 -27.50
CA LEU A 255 16.82 -9.06 -27.09
C LEU A 255 16.12 -10.23 -26.41
N VAL A 256 14.97 -9.99 -25.77
CA VAL A 256 14.14 -11.04 -25.19
C VAL A 256 13.36 -11.77 -26.29
N GLU A 257 12.86 -11.05 -27.28
CA GLU A 257 12.18 -11.63 -28.45
C GLU A 257 13.14 -12.47 -29.32
N GLU A 258 14.40 -12.05 -29.50
CA GLU A 258 15.41 -12.81 -30.26
C GLU A 258 15.91 -14.09 -29.55
N ARG A 259 15.62 -14.23 -28.24
CA ARG A 259 16.02 -15.40 -27.43
C ARG A 259 14.89 -16.42 -27.21
N ILE A 260 13.69 -16.17 -27.73
CA ILE A 260 12.54 -17.08 -27.74
C ILE A 260 12.47 -17.78 -29.10
#